data_AF-A0A418MYT9-F1
#
_entry.id   AF-A0A418MYT9-F1
#
_cell.length_a   1.000
_cell.length_b   1.000
_cell.length_c   1.000
_cell.angle_alpha   90.00
_cell.angle_beta   90.00
_cell.angle_gamma   90.00
#
_symmetry.space_group_name_H-M   'P 1'
#
loop_
_entity.id
_entity.type
_entity.pdbx_description
1 polymer ?
#
loop_
_entity_poly.entity_id
_entity_poly.type
_entity_poly.pdbx_seq_one_letter_code
_entity_poly.pdbx_strand_id
1 'polypeptide(L)'
;MTSPLSSPNAESKPTGPRRRRRWLPIAAGVLATLVAVAGLGIGALQLGLPWQLGEGDRNHVYEGDAGSQRYQVHLPPRYDETVRLPVVMAIHGCGMTGYGWNSMKATTQFNRLADREGFIVVYPTQLISRNVIACWNSADPRHQQRRAGEPALLAGVARQVVEKYHADPAQVHVAGASSGAGTAVILAATYPDVFATATSVAGGEYGLNQVDPDNPDATPPLETARQAWAQMGERARRVPLLVVQGEQDDVVPTLVATRLVAQWTAVGDLVDDGLPNDSLGLTEKTVSVPAAAGRHAYAHSTVTAADGSSIVESYVVQDMGHAWPGPDGDGRYTDHAGPDATALVWEFAKRHPMPQ
;
A
#
# COMPACT_ATOMS: atom_id res chain seq x y z
N MET A 1 -80.34 -3.34 -54.08
CA MET A 1 -79.93 -2.92 -55.43
C MET A 1 -78.71 -2.01 -55.31
N THR A 2 -77.65 -2.38 -56.04
CA THR A 2 -76.51 -1.57 -56.55
C THR A 2 -75.56 -0.84 -55.57
N SER A 3 -74.30 -1.30 -55.58
CA SER A 3 -73.08 -0.51 -55.28
C SER A 3 -72.86 0.62 -56.32
N PRO A 4 -71.93 1.58 -56.13
CA PRO A 4 -70.52 1.41 -56.58
C PRO A 4 -69.47 2.08 -55.62
N LEU A 5 -68.27 1.51 -55.41
CA LEU A 5 -66.99 1.64 -56.15
C LEU A 5 -66.50 3.09 -56.40
N SER A 6 -65.32 3.44 -55.84
CA SER A 6 -64.04 3.63 -56.59
C SER A 6 -63.06 4.61 -55.90
N SER A 7 -61.78 4.21 -55.87
CA SER A 7 -60.61 5.06 -55.55
C SER A 7 -60.16 5.88 -56.78
N PRO A 8 -59.27 6.88 -56.64
CA PRO A 8 -57.87 6.63 -57.05
C PRO A 8 -56.77 7.39 -56.26
N ASN A 9 -55.52 6.97 -56.53
CA ASN A 9 -54.21 7.42 -56.03
C ASN A 9 -53.87 8.92 -56.24
N ALA A 10 -53.02 9.50 -55.38
CA ALA A 10 -51.70 10.08 -55.76
C ALA A 10 -50.91 10.67 -54.56
N GLU A 11 -49.59 10.56 -54.68
CA GLU A 11 -48.43 10.98 -53.87
C GLU A 11 -48.49 12.32 -53.08
N SER A 12 -47.88 12.38 -51.89
CA SER A 12 -46.51 12.94 -51.70
C SER A 12 -46.16 13.36 -50.26
N LYS A 13 -44.89 13.05 -49.92
CA LYS A 13 -43.97 13.63 -48.92
C LYS A 13 -44.02 13.19 -47.43
N PRO A 14 -42.83 13.09 -46.80
CA PRO A 14 -42.57 12.22 -45.66
C PRO A 14 -42.54 12.96 -44.33
N THR A 15 -43.05 12.30 -43.29
CA THR A 15 -42.94 12.72 -41.90
C THR A 15 -41.53 12.43 -41.36
N GLY A 16 -40.89 13.45 -40.80
CA GLY A 16 -39.54 13.36 -40.23
C GLY A 16 -39.44 12.32 -39.09
N PRO A 17 -38.31 11.61 -38.95
CA PRO A 17 -38.21 10.52 -38.00
C PRO A 17 -37.96 11.02 -36.56
N ARG A 18 -38.72 10.44 -35.63
CA ARG A 18 -38.49 10.44 -34.18
C ARG A 18 -37.06 9.97 -33.87
N ARG A 19 -36.25 10.80 -33.23
CA ARG A 19 -34.94 10.43 -32.69
C ARG A 19 -35.11 9.37 -31.58
N ARG A 20 -34.82 8.11 -31.91
CA ARG A 20 -34.44 7.08 -30.93
C ARG A 20 -32.92 7.15 -30.77
N ARG A 21 -32.42 7.47 -29.57
CA ARG A 21 -31.00 7.31 -29.23
C ARG A 21 -30.69 5.81 -29.20
N ARG A 22 -29.88 5.34 -30.16
CA ARG A 22 -29.21 4.04 -30.13
C ARG A 22 -27.77 4.27 -29.68
N TRP A 23 -27.32 3.44 -28.74
CA TRP A 23 -25.94 3.36 -28.28
C TRP A 23 -25.16 2.29 -29.07
N LEU A 24 -23.84 2.50 -29.14
CA LEU A 24 -22.70 1.60 -29.49
C LEU A 24 -22.37 1.37 -30.99
N PRO A 25 -21.12 0.97 -31.34
CA PRO A 25 -19.79 1.55 -31.06
C PRO A 25 -18.90 1.57 -32.35
N ILE A 26 -17.56 1.67 -32.22
CA ILE A 26 -16.47 1.48 -33.25
C ILE A 26 -15.96 2.82 -33.85
N ALA A 27 -14.66 3.13 -34.04
CA ALA A 27 -13.39 2.39 -34.14
C ALA A 27 -12.24 3.35 -33.72
N ALA A 28 -11.20 2.92 -33.00
CA ALA A 28 -10.08 2.11 -33.51
C ALA A 28 -9.42 2.72 -34.76
N GLY A 29 -8.51 3.70 -34.58
CA GLY A 29 -7.81 4.30 -35.72
C GLY A 29 -6.70 5.31 -35.45
N VAL A 30 -6.16 5.40 -34.23
CA VAL A 30 -5.02 6.32 -33.93
C VAL A 30 -3.87 5.63 -33.17
N LEU A 31 -4.02 4.37 -32.74
CA LEU A 31 -3.08 3.71 -31.81
C LEU A 31 -1.79 3.15 -32.45
N ALA A 32 -1.67 3.10 -33.78
CA ALA A 32 -0.59 2.32 -34.41
C ALA A 32 0.73 3.08 -34.66
N THR A 33 0.74 4.42 -34.62
CA THR A 33 1.94 5.19 -35.06
C THR A 33 2.71 5.86 -33.90
N LEU A 34 2.18 5.84 -32.67
CA LEU A 34 2.88 6.35 -31.48
C LEU A 34 3.81 5.29 -30.82
N VAL A 35 3.68 4.02 -31.20
CA VAL A 35 4.39 2.90 -30.56
C VAL A 35 5.89 2.88 -30.88
N ALA A 36 6.31 3.37 -32.05
CA ALA A 36 7.72 3.27 -32.46
C ALA A 36 8.64 4.37 -31.89
N VAL A 37 8.11 5.55 -31.55
CA VAL A 37 8.89 6.64 -30.93
C VAL A 37 8.85 6.57 -29.39
N ALA A 38 7.78 5.98 -28.83
CA ALA A 38 7.65 5.78 -27.38
C ALA A 38 8.64 4.73 -26.82
N GLY A 39 9.09 3.77 -27.62
CA GLY A 39 10.00 2.70 -27.17
C GLY A 39 11.37 3.19 -26.69
N LEU A 40 11.91 4.26 -27.28
CA LEU A 40 13.21 4.83 -26.89
C LEU A 40 13.11 5.85 -25.76
N GLY A 41 11.96 6.53 -25.61
CA GLY A 41 11.72 7.50 -24.53
C GLY A 41 11.30 6.87 -23.19
N ILE A 42 10.53 5.78 -23.23
CA ILE A 42 10.03 5.09 -22.01
C ILE A 42 11.16 4.35 -21.29
N GLY A 43 12.15 3.83 -22.03
CA GLY A 43 13.35 3.25 -21.45
C GLY A 43 14.06 4.25 -20.52
N ALA A 44 14.29 5.49 -20.97
CA ALA A 44 14.94 6.53 -20.18
C ALA A 44 14.10 7.04 -18.99
N LEU A 45 12.77 7.06 -19.12
CA LEU A 45 11.85 7.45 -18.04
C LEU A 45 11.77 6.39 -16.93
N GLN A 46 11.98 5.11 -17.25
CA GLN A 46 11.95 3.98 -16.31
C GLN A 46 13.34 3.52 -15.83
N LEU A 47 14.41 3.83 -16.57
CA LEU A 47 15.79 3.49 -16.21
C LEU A 47 16.39 4.48 -15.20
N GLY A 48 15.68 5.56 -14.86
CA GLY A 48 16.26 6.66 -14.10
C GLY A 48 17.38 7.27 -14.92
N LEU A 49 17.08 8.33 -15.65
CA LEU A 49 18.18 9.15 -16.14
C LEU A 49 19.07 9.55 -14.93
N PRO A 50 20.41 9.56 -15.05
CA PRO A 50 21.33 9.73 -13.92
C PRO A 50 21.18 11.04 -13.12
N TRP A 51 20.27 11.91 -13.50
CA TRP A 51 19.86 13.06 -12.70
C TRP A 51 18.93 12.60 -11.57
N GLN A 52 19.36 12.84 -10.32
CA GLN A 52 18.65 12.66 -9.03
C GLN A 52 19.06 11.46 -8.14
N LEU A 53 20.24 10.86 -8.30
CA LEU A 53 20.84 10.14 -7.17
C LEU A 53 21.38 11.17 -6.18
N GLY A 54 20.77 11.24 -5.00
CA GLY A 54 21.36 11.94 -3.86
C GLY A 54 22.55 11.18 -3.31
N GLU A 55 23.28 11.81 -2.41
CA GLU A 55 24.32 11.12 -1.64
C GLU A 55 23.70 9.92 -0.90
N GLY A 56 24.43 8.79 -0.86
CA GLY A 56 23.94 7.54 -0.27
C GLY A 56 22.96 6.72 -1.13
N ASP A 57 22.42 7.24 -2.23
CA ASP A 57 21.46 6.50 -3.05
C ASP A 57 22.12 5.50 -4.00
N ARG A 58 21.51 4.31 -4.15
CA ARG A 58 21.95 3.22 -5.04
C ARG A 58 20.75 2.57 -5.71
N ASN A 59 20.77 2.47 -7.04
CA ASN A 59 19.72 1.78 -7.80
C ASN A 59 20.07 0.30 -8.01
N HIS A 60 19.06 -0.56 -7.91
CA HIS A 60 19.21 -2.01 -8.05
C HIS A 60 18.04 -2.65 -8.79
N VAL A 61 18.28 -3.89 -9.20
CA VAL A 61 17.27 -4.82 -9.69
C VAL A 61 17.43 -6.11 -8.90
N TYR A 62 16.33 -6.57 -8.30
CA TYR A 62 16.21 -7.93 -7.79
C TYR A 62 15.68 -8.81 -8.92
N GLU A 63 16.22 -10.01 -9.05
CA GLU A 63 15.78 -11.04 -10.00
C GLU A 63 15.42 -12.29 -9.21
N GLY A 64 14.25 -12.88 -9.49
CA GLY A 64 13.82 -14.13 -8.89
C GLY A 64 12.75 -14.83 -9.73
N ASP A 65 12.23 -15.95 -9.24
CA ASP A 65 11.30 -16.80 -10.00
C ASP A 65 10.00 -16.08 -10.39
N ALA A 66 9.55 -15.11 -9.60
CA ALA A 66 8.37 -14.29 -9.88
C ALA A 66 8.65 -13.12 -10.86
N GLY A 67 9.88 -13.00 -11.36
CA GLY A 67 10.36 -11.94 -12.25
C GLY A 67 11.32 -10.97 -11.57
N SER A 68 11.38 -9.74 -12.09
CA SER A 68 12.31 -8.72 -11.62
C SER A 68 11.64 -7.59 -10.84
N GLN A 69 12.36 -6.95 -9.93
CA GLN A 69 11.86 -5.80 -9.19
C GLN A 69 12.93 -4.72 -9.10
N ARG A 70 12.61 -3.53 -9.63
CA ARG A 70 13.48 -2.36 -9.51
C ARG A 70 13.27 -1.68 -8.17
N TYR A 71 14.35 -1.23 -7.57
CA TYR A 71 14.30 -0.48 -6.31
C TYR A 71 15.52 0.44 -6.17
N GLN A 72 15.35 1.49 -5.37
CA GLN A 72 16.45 2.34 -4.91
C GLN A 72 16.67 2.07 -3.41
N VAL A 73 17.93 2.01 -3.01
CA VAL A 73 18.36 1.99 -1.61
C VAL A 73 18.95 3.34 -1.28
N HIS A 74 18.70 3.81 -0.07
CA HIS A 74 19.42 4.92 0.53
C HIS A 74 20.21 4.44 1.75
N LEU A 75 21.51 4.71 1.74
CA LEU A 75 22.42 4.43 2.84
C LEU A 75 22.73 5.73 3.60
N PRO A 76 22.62 5.75 4.94
CA PRO A 76 22.95 6.94 5.71
C PRO A 76 24.46 7.24 5.66
N PRO A 77 24.90 8.51 5.86
CA PRO A 77 26.30 8.95 5.71
C PRO A 77 27.35 8.16 6.50
N ARG A 78 26.95 7.55 7.62
CA ARG A 78 27.83 6.76 8.50
C ARG A 78 27.65 5.25 8.33
N TYR A 79 27.04 4.82 7.23
CA TYR A 79 26.95 3.40 6.91
C TYR A 79 28.36 2.81 6.81
N ASP A 80 28.60 1.81 7.64
CA ASP A 80 29.78 0.96 7.65
C ASP A 80 29.28 -0.48 7.73
N GLU A 81 29.83 -1.36 6.90
CA GLU A 81 29.47 -2.78 6.83
C GLU A 81 29.73 -3.53 8.14
N THR A 82 30.49 -2.93 9.07
CA THR A 82 30.72 -3.50 10.42
C THR A 82 29.51 -3.38 11.36
N VAL A 83 28.58 -2.46 11.09
CA VAL A 83 27.38 -2.23 11.91
C VAL A 83 26.15 -2.67 11.13
N ARG A 84 25.39 -3.61 11.71
CA ARG A 84 24.12 -4.04 11.12
C ARG A 84 23.06 -2.98 11.37
N LEU A 85 22.62 -2.30 10.31
CA LEU A 85 21.58 -1.28 10.40
C LEU A 85 20.18 -1.87 10.13
N PRO A 86 19.12 -1.31 10.76
CA PRO A 86 17.74 -1.61 10.41
C PRO A 86 17.41 -1.22 8.96
N VAL A 87 16.35 -1.81 8.41
CA VAL A 87 15.84 -1.53 7.07
C VAL A 87 14.38 -1.10 7.15
N VAL A 88 14.03 0.00 6.48
CA VAL A 88 12.63 0.38 6.22
C VAL A 88 12.37 0.29 4.71
N MET A 89 11.52 -0.63 4.29
CA MET A 89 10.99 -0.70 2.93
C MET A 89 9.75 0.19 2.82
N ALA A 90 9.84 1.27 2.04
CA ALA A 90 8.79 2.24 1.83
C ALA A 90 8.10 2.04 0.47
N ILE A 91 6.85 1.57 0.48
CA ILE A 91 6.08 1.16 -0.70
C ILE A 91 5.09 2.26 -1.11
N HIS A 92 5.24 2.76 -2.33
CA HIS A 92 4.43 3.86 -2.87
C HIS A 92 2.96 3.48 -3.15
N GLY A 93 2.09 4.48 -3.23
CA GLY A 93 0.70 4.33 -3.68
C GLY A 93 0.53 4.37 -5.20
N CYS A 94 -0.71 4.29 -5.67
CA CYS A 94 -1.05 4.38 -7.10
C CYS A 94 -0.60 5.70 -7.73
N GLY A 95 -0.17 5.67 -8.99
CA GLY A 95 0.28 6.87 -9.72
C GLY A 95 1.61 7.46 -9.25
N MET A 96 2.28 6.81 -8.28
CA MET A 96 3.58 7.20 -7.75
C MET A 96 4.67 6.21 -8.20
N THR A 97 5.92 6.54 -7.89
CA THR A 97 7.08 5.66 -7.99
C THR A 97 7.75 5.50 -6.63
N GLY A 98 8.76 4.61 -6.51
CA GLY A 98 9.57 4.53 -5.29
C GLY A 98 10.41 5.79 -5.08
N TYR A 99 11.00 6.33 -6.15
CA TYR A 99 11.88 7.50 -6.15
C TYR A 99 11.65 8.41 -7.37
N GLY A 100 12.10 9.66 -7.29
CA GLY A 100 11.83 10.73 -8.28
C GLY A 100 10.86 11.80 -7.76
N TRP A 101 10.24 12.59 -8.65
CA TRP A 101 9.40 13.73 -8.25
C TRP A 101 8.10 13.33 -7.52
N ASN A 102 7.25 12.49 -8.11
CA ASN A 102 6.02 12.01 -7.49
C ASN A 102 6.23 10.62 -6.89
N SER A 103 6.97 10.55 -5.78
CA SER A 103 7.49 9.28 -5.27
C SER A 103 7.37 9.12 -3.76
N MET A 104 7.41 7.86 -3.30
CA MET A 104 7.41 7.56 -1.86
C MET A 104 8.59 8.22 -1.15
N LYS A 105 9.77 8.24 -1.78
CA LYS A 105 10.94 8.93 -1.26
C LYS A 105 10.69 10.42 -1.00
N ALA A 106 10.10 11.13 -1.96
CA ALA A 106 9.79 12.55 -1.82
C ALA A 106 8.65 12.80 -0.81
N THR A 107 7.63 11.94 -0.81
CA THR A 107 6.48 12.06 0.10
C THR A 107 6.84 11.80 1.56
N THR A 108 7.70 10.82 1.82
CA THR A 108 8.05 10.42 3.19
C THR A 108 9.24 11.16 3.75
N GLN A 109 10.19 11.59 2.91
CA GLN A 109 11.49 12.10 3.35
C GLN A 109 12.23 11.15 4.31
N PHE A 110 12.00 9.83 4.21
CA PHE A 110 12.68 8.84 5.06
C PHE A 110 14.21 8.97 4.98
N ASN A 111 14.79 9.41 3.86
CA ASN A 111 16.23 9.66 3.75
C ASN A 111 16.74 10.64 4.81
N ARG A 112 16.06 11.77 5.04
CA ARG A 112 16.51 12.75 6.04
C ARG A 112 16.48 12.17 7.45
N LEU A 113 15.48 11.34 7.73
CA LEU A 113 15.35 10.67 9.02
C LEU A 113 16.40 9.57 9.17
N ALA A 114 16.64 8.78 8.11
CA ALA A 114 17.66 7.75 8.03
C ALA A 114 19.07 8.30 8.28
N ASP A 115 19.39 9.45 7.68
CA ASP A 115 20.67 10.12 7.87
C ASP A 115 20.92 10.50 9.33
N ARG A 116 19.85 10.89 10.03
CA ARG A 116 19.91 11.29 11.45
C ARG A 116 19.92 10.09 12.40
N GLU A 117 19.13 9.07 12.10
CA GLU A 117 18.81 7.99 13.05
C GLU A 117 19.54 6.67 12.75
N GLY A 118 20.14 6.53 11.57
CA GLY A 118 20.95 5.38 11.19
C GLY A 118 20.15 4.15 10.81
N PHE A 119 19.42 4.21 9.69
CA PHE A 119 18.79 3.02 9.07
C PHE A 119 18.85 3.09 7.55
N ILE A 120 18.70 1.95 6.89
CA ILE A 120 18.67 1.82 5.44
C ILE A 120 17.23 2.00 4.96
N VAL A 121 17.02 2.74 3.87
CA VAL A 121 15.69 2.88 3.26
C VAL A 121 15.65 2.21 1.90
N VAL A 122 14.57 1.48 1.61
CA VAL A 122 14.36 0.77 0.34
C VAL A 122 13.07 1.25 -0.32
N TYR A 123 13.18 1.73 -1.56
CA TYR A 123 12.06 2.24 -2.35
C TYR A 123 11.85 1.40 -3.62
N PRO A 124 11.06 0.31 -3.56
CA PRO A 124 10.68 -0.44 -4.75
C PRO A 124 9.77 0.40 -5.65
N THR A 125 9.86 0.21 -6.97
CA THR A 125 8.99 0.88 -7.96
C THR A 125 8.19 -0.14 -8.76
N GLN A 126 6.87 0.01 -8.79
CA GLN A 126 5.99 -0.83 -9.61
C GLN A 126 6.24 -0.60 -11.11
N LEU A 127 6.14 -1.68 -11.89
CA LEU A 127 6.26 -1.62 -13.35
C LEU A 127 4.90 -1.28 -13.98
N ILE A 128 4.89 -0.29 -14.89
CA ILE A 128 3.69 0.09 -15.65
C ILE A 128 3.17 -1.09 -16.49
N SER A 129 4.06 -1.98 -16.92
CA SER A 129 3.69 -3.21 -17.63
C SER A 129 2.91 -4.21 -16.77
N ARG A 130 3.03 -4.14 -15.43
CA ARG A 130 2.23 -4.95 -14.49
C ARG A 130 0.92 -4.28 -14.13
N ASN A 131 0.93 -2.95 -14.00
CA ASN A 131 -0.26 -2.16 -13.72
C ASN A 131 -0.14 -0.79 -14.38
N VAL A 132 -1.08 -0.45 -15.28
CA VAL A 132 -1.00 0.74 -16.15
C VAL A 132 -1.03 2.07 -15.40
N ILE A 133 -1.50 2.09 -14.15
CA ILE A 133 -1.48 3.27 -13.26
C ILE A 133 -0.46 3.13 -12.13
N ALA A 134 0.49 2.21 -12.25
CA ALA A 134 1.52 1.93 -11.24
C ALA A 134 0.97 1.61 -9.84
N CYS A 135 -0.22 1.03 -9.73
CA CYS A 135 -0.69 0.47 -8.46
C CYS A 135 -0.03 -0.87 -8.16
N TRP A 136 0.14 -1.17 -6.88
CA TRP A 136 0.35 -2.54 -6.43
C TRP A 136 -0.96 -3.31 -6.51
N ASN A 137 -0.91 -4.57 -6.94
CA ASN A 137 -2.09 -5.38 -7.20
C ASN A 137 -2.59 -6.07 -5.93
N SER A 138 -2.66 -5.34 -4.81
CA SER A 138 -3.03 -5.88 -3.49
C SER A 138 -4.46 -6.47 -3.45
N ALA A 139 -5.33 -6.07 -4.37
CA ALA A 139 -6.68 -6.62 -4.49
C ALA A 139 -6.75 -7.89 -5.38
N ASP A 140 -5.66 -8.27 -6.04
CA ASP A 140 -5.61 -9.46 -6.88
C ASP A 140 -5.25 -10.70 -6.05
N PRO A 141 -6.05 -11.77 -6.03
CA PRO A 141 -5.75 -12.99 -5.28
C PRO A 141 -4.40 -13.63 -5.60
N ARG A 142 -3.85 -13.39 -6.80
CA ARG A 142 -2.51 -13.88 -7.20
C ARG A 142 -1.37 -13.17 -6.45
N HIS A 143 -1.67 -12.03 -5.85
CA HIS A 143 -0.75 -11.18 -5.08
C HIS A 143 -1.02 -11.27 -3.58
N GLN A 144 -1.78 -12.26 -3.13
CA GLN A 144 -2.10 -12.51 -1.72
C GLN A 144 -1.34 -13.74 -1.16
N GLN A 145 -0.41 -14.32 -1.93
CA GLN A 145 0.22 -15.59 -1.58
C GLN A 145 1.72 -15.48 -1.41
N ARG A 146 2.28 -16.30 -0.51
CA ARG A 146 3.73 -16.47 -0.42
C ARG A 146 4.27 -17.13 -1.70
N ARG A 147 5.52 -16.82 -2.06
CA ARG A 147 6.29 -17.35 -3.20
C ARG A 147 5.76 -17.00 -4.59
N ALA A 148 4.68 -16.22 -4.69
CA ALA A 148 4.13 -15.74 -5.95
C ALA A 148 4.00 -14.21 -5.96
N GLY A 149 3.81 -13.67 -7.17
CA GLY A 149 3.44 -12.27 -7.38
C GLY A 149 4.39 -11.25 -6.77
N GLU A 150 3.83 -10.08 -6.47
CA GLU A 150 4.53 -8.95 -5.82
C GLU A 150 5.08 -9.30 -4.42
N PRO A 151 4.39 -10.08 -3.56
CA PRO A 151 4.95 -10.45 -2.27
C PRO A 151 6.31 -11.17 -2.37
N ALA A 152 6.45 -12.11 -3.32
CA ALA A 152 7.72 -12.81 -3.52
C ALA A 152 8.86 -11.91 -4.01
N LEU A 153 8.54 -10.95 -4.88
CA LEU A 153 9.51 -9.98 -5.36
C LEU A 153 9.99 -9.05 -4.26
N LEU A 154 9.08 -8.51 -3.45
CA LEU A 154 9.40 -7.57 -2.38
C LEU A 154 10.13 -8.25 -1.21
N ALA A 155 9.74 -9.47 -0.82
CA ALA A 155 10.50 -10.25 0.14
C ALA A 155 11.90 -10.62 -0.39
N GLY A 156 12.03 -10.84 -1.70
CA GLY A 156 13.30 -11.03 -2.37
C GLY A 156 14.21 -9.80 -2.31
N VAL A 157 13.65 -8.61 -2.60
CA VAL A 157 14.34 -7.32 -2.44
C VAL A 157 14.83 -7.13 -1.00
N ALA A 158 13.98 -7.40 0.00
CA ALA A 158 14.36 -7.29 1.41
C ALA A 158 15.56 -8.18 1.76
N ARG A 159 15.53 -9.45 1.35
CA ARG A 159 16.65 -10.39 1.56
C ARG A 159 17.92 -9.96 0.83
N GLN A 160 17.80 -9.50 -0.41
CA GLN A 160 18.94 -9.00 -1.18
C GLN A 160 19.59 -7.78 -0.52
N VAL A 161 18.79 -6.89 0.07
CA VAL A 161 19.30 -5.72 0.83
C VAL A 161 20.02 -6.17 2.09
N VAL A 162 19.43 -7.09 2.87
CA VAL A 162 20.07 -7.65 4.07
C VAL A 162 21.42 -8.27 3.74
N GLU A 163 21.48 -9.12 2.72
CA GLU A 163 22.72 -9.78 2.29
C GLU A 163 23.75 -8.78 1.77
N LYS A 164 23.34 -7.90 0.86
CA LYS A 164 24.25 -6.98 0.16
C LYS A 164 24.83 -5.90 1.08
N TYR A 165 24.04 -5.43 2.03
CA TYR A 165 24.40 -4.30 2.90
C TYR A 165 24.65 -4.72 4.34
N HIS A 166 24.79 -6.01 4.62
CA HIS A 166 25.00 -6.51 5.98
C HIS A 166 23.98 -5.94 6.99
N ALA A 167 22.75 -5.72 6.55
CA ALA A 167 21.71 -5.13 7.38
C ALA A 167 21.26 -6.11 8.47
N ASP A 168 20.59 -5.61 9.51
CA ASP A 168 20.09 -6.48 10.58
C ASP A 168 18.86 -7.27 10.09
N PRO A 169 18.95 -8.60 9.94
CA PRO A 169 17.81 -9.40 9.51
C PRO A 169 16.65 -9.37 10.51
N ALA A 170 16.89 -9.04 11.79
CA ALA A 170 15.85 -8.92 12.80
C ALA A 170 15.11 -7.58 12.76
N GLN A 171 15.62 -6.59 12.02
CA GLN A 171 15.05 -5.24 11.94
C GLN A 171 14.76 -4.82 10.50
N VAL A 172 14.04 -5.66 9.77
CA VAL A 172 13.50 -5.32 8.45
C VAL A 172 12.03 -4.97 8.60
N HIS A 173 11.66 -3.74 8.27
CA HIS A 173 10.32 -3.19 8.46
C HIS A 173 9.72 -2.79 7.11
N VAL A 174 8.40 -2.86 6.98
CA VAL A 174 7.71 -2.40 5.77
C VAL A 174 6.67 -1.35 6.10
N ALA A 175 6.67 -0.25 5.36
CA ALA A 175 5.67 0.80 5.45
C ALA A 175 5.14 1.11 4.05
N GLY A 176 3.83 1.30 3.92
CA GLY A 176 3.22 1.61 2.64
C GLY A 176 2.14 2.67 2.72
N ALA A 177 1.82 3.26 1.57
CA ALA A 177 0.71 4.17 1.37
C ALA A 177 -0.31 3.62 0.37
N SER A 178 -1.62 3.74 0.62
CA SER A 178 -2.68 3.33 -0.32
C SER A 178 -2.55 1.87 -0.78
N SER A 179 -2.45 1.58 -2.09
CA SER A 179 -2.17 0.21 -2.58
C SER A 179 -0.87 -0.39 -2.03
N GLY A 180 0.14 0.44 -1.78
CA GLY A 180 1.38 0.04 -1.11
C GLY A 180 1.17 -0.32 0.36
N ALA A 181 0.23 0.34 1.04
CA ALA A 181 -0.16 0.04 2.43
C ALA A 181 -0.86 -1.33 2.52
N GLY A 182 -1.79 -1.62 1.61
CA GLY A 182 -2.35 -2.97 1.48
C GLY A 182 -1.27 -4.02 1.20
N THR A 183 -0.30 -3.70 0.34
CA THR A 183 0.84 -4.59 0.06
C THR A 183 1.71 -4.83 1.29
N ALA A 184 1.93 -3.82 2.15
CA ALA A 184 2.66 -3.98 3.41
C ALA A 184 1.96 -4.96 4.37
N VAL A 185 0.63 -4.88 4.48
CA VAL A 185 -0.18 -5.82 5.28
C VAL A 185 -0.07 -7.25 4.70
N ILE A 186 -0.11 -7.40 3.38
CA ILE A 186 0.08 -8.70 2.72
C ILE A 186 1.46 -9.27 2.98
N LEU A 187 2.51 -8.45 2.96
CA LEU A 187 3.87 -8.87 3.26
C LEU A 187 4.02 -9.36 4.70
N ALA A 188 3.34 -8.72 5.66
CA ALA A 188 3.33 -9.20 7.04
C ALA A 188 2.63 -10.56 7.20
N ALA A 189 1.56 -10.82 6.44
CA ALA A 189 0.88 -12.12 6.46
C ALA A 189 1.65 -13.22 5.70
N THR A 190 2.24 -12.88 4.56
CA THR A 190 2.89 -13.87 3.67
C THR A 190 4.37 -14.08 3.99
N TYR A 191 5.04 -13.10 4.58
CA TYR A 191 6.45 -13.13 5.00
C TYR A 191 6.66 -12.62 6.43
N PRO A 192 5.96 -13.19 7.43
CA PRO A 192 6.18 -12.85 8.84
C PRO A 192 7.62 -13.18 9.30
N ASP A 193 8.31 -14.11 8.64
CA ASP A 193 9.73 -14.44 8.87
C ASP A 193 10.72 -13.43 8.27
N VAL A 194 10.25 -12.41 7.52
CA VAL A 194 11.11 -11.40 6.90
C VAL A 194 10.86 -10.02 7.50
N PHE A 195 9.60 -9.63 7.72
CA PHE A 195 9.26 -8.27 8.13
C PHE A 195 8.89 -8.17 9.59
N ALA A 196 9.76 -7.58 10.42
CA ALA A 196 9.59 -7.35 11.84
C ALA A 196 8.28 -6.64 12.18
N THR A 197 7.95 -5.59 11.42
CA THR A 197 6.69 -4.83 11.52
C THR A 197 6.12 -4.49 10.15
N ALA A 198 4.82 -4.13 10.14
CA ALA A 198 4.19 -3.46 9.00
C ALA A 198 3.59 -2.11 9.40
N THR A 199 3.52 -1.18 8.46
CA THR A 199 2.78 0.06 8.57
C THR A 199 1.88 0.28 7.36
N SER A 200 0.61 0.59 7.63
CA SER A 200 -0.42 0.87 6.65
C SER A 200 -0.89 2.32 6.78
N VAL A 201 -0.54 3.17 5.82
CA VAL A 201 -1.06 4.54 5.73
C VAL A 201 -2.13 4.60 4.63
N ALA A 202 -3.37 4.90 5.01
CA ALA A 202 -4.53 4.89 4.11
C ALA A 202 -4.68 3.58 3.31
N GLY A 203 -4.47 2.44 3.99
CA GLY A 203 -4.47 1.12 3.39
C GLY A 203 -5.61 0.22 3.84
N GLY A 204 -5.50 -1.05 3.49
CA GLY A 204 -6.55 -2.03 3.72
C GLY A 204 -6.07 -3.36 4.22
N GLU A 205 -7.03 -4.14 4.66
CA GLU A 205 -6.83 -5.42 5.32
C GLU A 205 -6.42 -6.53 4.33
N TYR A 206 -5.77 -7.59 4.82
CA TYR A 206 -5.48 -8.75 3.96
C TYR A 206 -6.81 -9.32 3.44
N GLY A 207 -6.87 -9.70 2.16
CA GLY A 207 -8.10 -10.20 1.56
C GLY A 207 -9.22 -9.17 1.38
N LEU A 208 -8.95 -7.86 1.47
CA LEU A 208 -9.95 -6.78 1.30
C LEU A 208 -10.79 -6.92 0.00
N ASN A 209 -10.25 -7.54 -1.05
CA ASN A 209 -10.97 -7.80 -2.30
C ASN A 209 -12.19 -8.73 -2.16
N GLN A 210 -12.38 -9.37 -1.00
CA GLN A 210 -13.53 -10.21 -0.67
C GLN A 210 -14.60 -9.44 0.14
N VAL A 211 -14.34 -8.18 0.48
CA VAL A 211 -15.26 -7.34 1.25
C VAL A 211 -16.10 -6.54 0.28
N ASP A 212 -17.41 -6.76 0.33
CA ASP A 212 -18.37 -5.94 -0.41
C ASP A 212 -18.49 -4.56 0.27
N PRO A 213 -18.16 -3.45 -0.40
CA PRO A 213 -18.30 -2.12 0.18
C PRO A 213 -19.75 -1.78 0.58
N ASP A 214 -20.74 -2.35 -0.11
CA ASP A 214 -22.17 -2.13 0.17
C ASP A 214 -22.69 -3.05 1.28
N ASN A 215 -21.96 -4.12 1.60
CA ASN A 215 -22.31 -5.07 2.65
C ASN A 215 -21.05 -5.65 3.33
N PRO A 216 -20.26 -4.81 4.02
CA PRO A 216 -18.95 -5.20 4.54
C PRO A 216 -19.02 -6.32 5.59
N ASP A 217 -20.15 -6.47 6.26
CA ASP A 217 -20.36 -7.49 7.28
C ASP A 217 -20.60 -8.90 6.70
N ALA A 218 -20.87 -9.01 5.38
CA ALA A 218 -20.96 -10.31 4.71
C ALA A 218 -19.67 -11.11 4.78
N THR A 219 -18.53 -10.42 4.84
CA THR A 219 -17.20 -11.00 5.04
C THR A 219 -16.62 -10.37 6.32
N PRO A 220 -16.85 -10.94 7.50
CA PRO A 220 -16.39 -10.36 8.75
C PRO A 220 -14.85 -10.38 8.84
N PRO A 221 -14.20 -9.44 9.57
CA PRO A 221 -12.74 -9.38 9.69
C PRO A 221 -12.08 -10.68 10.16
N LEU A 222 -12.77 -11.49 10.98
CA LEU A 222 -12.26 -12.79 11.42
C LEU A 222 -12.06 -13.78 10.24
N GLU A 223 -12.87 -13.70 9.20
CA GLU A 223 -12.76 -14.60 8.04
C GLU A 223 -11.47 -14.32 7.26
N THR A 224 -11.20 -13.05 6.95
CA THR A 224 -9.95 -12.63 6.31
C THR A 224 -8.74 -12.79 7.23
N ALA A 225 -8.89 -12.64 8.55
CA ALA A 225 -7.85 -12.94 9.53
C ALA A 225 -7.42 -14.42 9.49
N ARG A 226 -8.36 -15.37 9.40
CA ARG A 226 -8.04 -16.80 9.23
C ARG A 226 -7.25 -17.07 7.96
N GLN A 227 -7.55 -16.36 6.87
CA GLN A 227 -6.81 -16.49 5.61
C GLN A 227 -5.39 -15.92 5.73
N ALA A 228 -5.23 -14.77 6.39
CA ALA A 228 -3.93 -14.17 6.65
C ALA A 228 -3.07 -15.11 7.53
N TRP A 229 -3.63 -15.62 8.63
CA TRP A 229 -2.98 -16.59 9.50
C TRP A 229 -2.60 -17.87 8.76
N ALA A 230 -3.48 -18.39 7.89
CA ALA A 230 -3.17 -19.55 7.06
C ALA A 230 -2.00 -19.29 6.09
N GLN A 231 -1.85 -18.06 5.55
CA GLN A 231 -0.68 -17.70 4.75
C GLN A 231 0.61 -17.63 5.57
N MET A 232 0.54 -17.24 6.84
CA MET A 232 1.70 -17.26 7.73
C MET A 232 2.23 -18.70 7.91
N GLY A 233 1.32 -19.67 8.06
CA GLY A 233 1.64 -21.10 8.19
C GLY A 233 2.60 -21.38 9.35
N GLU A 234 3.58 -22.27 9.16
CA GLU A 234 4.60 -22.60 10.18
C GLU A 234 5.49 -21.42 10.62
N ARG A 235 5.39 -20.27 9.93
CA ARG A 235 6.12 -19.04 10.25
C ARG A 235 5.25 -18.04 11.02
N ALA A 236 4.06 -18.46 11.44
CA ALA A 236 3.15 -17.65 12.22
C ALA A 236 3.85 -17.08 13.44
N ARG A 237 3.81 -15.75 13.54
CA ARG A 237 4.23 -14.98 14.70
C ARG A 237 3.45 -13.67 14.74
N ARG A 238 3.47 -13.02 15.90
CA ARG A 238 2.87 -11.70 16.06
C ARG A 238 3.76 -10.69 15.32
N VAL A 239 3.23 -10.10 14.24
CA VAL A 239 3.86 -8.99 13.51
C VAL A 239 3.14 -7.70 13.93
N PRO A 240 3.78 -6.79 14.68
CA PRO A 240 3.14 -5.55 15.08
C PRO A 240 2.76 -4.68 13.88
N LEU A 241 1.57 -4.09 13.93
CA LEU A 241 1.02 -3.25 12.87
C LEU A 241 0.78 -1.81 13.34
N LEU A 242 1.31 -0.85 12.58
CA LEU A 242 0.94 0.56 12.70
C LEU A 242 -0.06 0.93 11.59
N VAL A 243 -1.17 1.57 11.96
CA VAL A 243 -2.20 2.02 11.02
C VAL A 243 -2.33 3.54 11.13
N VAL A 244 -2.34 4.25 9.99
CA VAL A 244 -2.60 5.69 9.95
C VAL A 244 -3.68 5.94 8.91
N GLN A 245 -4.75 6.63 9.30
CA GLN A 245 -5.92 6.85 8.46
C GLN A 245 -6.40 8.29 8.60
N GLY A 246 -6.76 8.91 7.47
CA GLY A 246 -7.45 10.20 7.45
C GLY A 246 -8.94 10.03 7.66
N GLU A 247 -9.54 10.88 8.49
CA GLU A 247 -10.97 10.86 8.78
C GLU A 247 -11.83 11.17 7.55
N GLN A 248 -11.32 12.03 6.65
CA GLN A 248 -11.99 12.48 5.42
C GLN A 248 -11.40 11.79 4.17
N ASP A 249 -10.87 10.59 4.33
CA ASP A 249 -10.35 9.81 3.20
C ASP A 249 -11.49 9.22 2.35
N ASP A 250 -11.78 9.87 1.23
CA ASP A 250 -12.80 9.44 0.26
C ASP A 250 -12.33 8.34 -0.70
N VAL A 251 -11.07 7.92 -0.63
CA VAL A 251 -10.50 6.86 -1.49
C VAL A 251 -10.47 5.54 -0.74
N VAL A 252 -9.99 5.56 0.50
CA VAL A 252 -9.99 4.43 1.43
C VAL A 252 -10.69 4.88 2.70
N PRO A 253 -12.02 4.64 2.81
CA PRO A 253 -12.81 5.13 3.94
C PRO A 253 -12.30 4.60 5.28
N THR A 254 -12.53 5.37 6.35
CA THR A 254 -12.13 5.02 7.73
C THR A 254 -12.61 3.63 8.18
N LEU A 255 -13.75 3.17 7.68
CA LEU A 255 -14.24 1.80 7.89
C LEU A 255 -13.18 0.74 7.56
N VAL A 256 -12.42 0.92 6.48
CA VAL A 256 -11.38 -0.02 6.06
C VAL A 256 -10.26 -0.11 7.10
N ALA A 257 -9.85 1.02 7.69
CA ALA A 257 -8.88 1.04 8.78
C ALA A 257 -9.42 0.39 10.06
N THR A 258 -10.67 0.67 10.42
CA THR A 258 -11.33 0.02 11.57
C THR A 258 -11.36 -1.50 11.39
N ARG A 259 -11.69 -1.98 10.18
CA ARG A 259 -11.66 -3.41 9.85
C ARG A 259 -10.25 -3.98 9.91
N LEU A 260 -9.25 -3.26 9.40
CA LEU A 260 -7.84 -3.67 9.48
C LEU A 260 -7.38 -3.84 10.94
N VAL A 261 -7.72 -2.92 11.84
CA VAL A 261 -7.40 -3.06 13.27
C VAL A 261 -8.07 -4.31 13.84
N ALA A 262 -9.36 -4.53 13.56
CA ALA A 262 -10.09 -5.71 14.04
C ALA A 262 -9.51 -7.03 13.47
N GLN A 263 -9.22 -7.06 12.16
CA GLN A 263 -8.61 -8.21 11.51
C GLN A 263 -7.26 -8.54 12.14
N TRP A 264 -6.38 -7.55 12.27
CA TRP A 264 -5.01 -7.80 12.72
C TRP A 264 -4.94 -8.19 14.20
N THR A 265 -5.87 -7.66 15.00
CA THR A 265 -6.12 -8.11 16.38
C THR A 265 -6.49 -9.60 16.40
N ALA A 266 -7.43 -10.02 15.55
CA ALA A 266 -7.83 -11.43 15.43
C ALA A 266 -6.71 -12.33 14.87
N VAL A 267 -5.88 -11.83 13.96
CA VAL A 267 -4.66 -12.54 13.51
C VAL A 267 -3.73 -12.77 14.71
N GLY A 268 -3.55 -11.77 15.57
CA GLY A 268 -2.74 -11.88 16.78
C GLY A 268 -3.22 -13.00 17.70
N ASP A 269 -4.52 -13.09 17.94
CA ASP A 269 -5.15 -14.13 18.77
C ASP A 269 -4.97 -15.53 18.14
N LEU A 270 -5.23 -15.65 16.83
CA LEU A 270 -5.01 -16.91 16.10
C LEU A 270 -3.54 -17.37 16.11
N VAL A 271 -2.59 -16.44 16.15
CA VAL A 271 -1.17 -16.77 16.26
C VAL A 271 -0.84 -17.38 17.64
N ASP A 272 -1.58 -17.03 18.70
CA ASP A 272 -1.27 -17.49 20.05
C ASP A 272 -1.54 -19.00 20.23
N ASP A 273 -2.75 -19.44 19.90
CA ASP A 273 -3.16 -20.85 20.09
C ASP A 273 -3.96 -21.46 18.92
N GLY A 274 -4.16 -20.71 17.83
CA GLY A 274 -4.94 -21.12 16.66
C GLY A 274 -6.45 -20.96 16.80
N LEU A 275 -6.94 -20.36 17.90
CA LEU A 275 -8.35 -20.17 18.18
C LEU A 275 -8.68 -18.66 18.29
N PRO A 276 -9.90 -18.23 17.89
CA PRO A 276 -10.38 -16.88 18.14
C PRO A 276 -11.12 -16.84 19.49
N ASN A 277 -10.40 -16.77 20.60
CA ASN A 277 -10.92 -16.90 21.96
C ASN A 277 -10.44 -15.80 22.93
N ASP A 278 -9.82 -14.74 22.42
CA ASP A 278 -9.27 -13.61 23.18
C ASP A 278 -8.22 -14.04 24.24
N SER A 279 -7.46 -15.10 23.94
CA SER A 279 -6.40 -15.68 24.80
C SER A 279 -5.36 -14.66 25.25
N LEU A 280 -5.08 -13.65 24.42
CA LEU A 280 -4.08 -12.62 24.67
C LEU A 280 -4.47 -11.58 25.72
N GLY A 281 -5.73 -11.57 26.18
CA GLY A 281 -6.21 -10.62 27.18
C GLY A 281 -6.01 -9.16 26.75
N LEU A 282 -6.35 -8.86 25.49
CA LEU A 282 -6.04 -7.58 24.85
C LEU A 282 -6.74 -6.42 25.56
N THR A 283 -6.02 -5.31 25.68
CA THR A 283 -6.56 -4.04 26.17
C THR A 283 -6.32 -2.95 25.15
N GLU A 284 -7.29 -2.04 25.00
CA GLU A 284 -7.15 -0.86 24.14
C GLU A 284 -7.09 0.41 25.00
N LYS A 285 -6.14 1.28 24.66
CA LYS A 285 -6.06 2.64 25.20
C LYS A 285 -6.05 3.65 24.06
N THR A 286 -6.94 4.64 24.14
CA THR A 286 -6.98 5.76 23.19
C THR A 286 -6.56 7.06 23.86
N VAL A 287 -5.71 7.83 23.18
CA VAL A 287 -5.31 9.18 23.55
C VAL A 287 -5.70 10.13 22.42
N SER A 288 -6.52 11.14 22.72
CA SER A 288 -6.86 12.19 21.77
C SER A 288 -5.90 13.36 21.91
N VAL A 289 -5.25 13.72 20.81
CA VAL A 289 -4.40 14.91 20.70
C VAL A 289 -5.22 16.01 20.02
N PRO A 290 -5.46 17.15 20.69
CA PRO A 290 -6.26 18.23 20.12
C PRO A 290 -5.50 18.91 18.98
N ALA A 291 -6.27 19.56 18.09
CA ALA A 291 -5.69 20.39 17.05
C ALA A 291 -4.87 21.54 17.67
N ALA A 292 -3.81 21.92 16.98
CA ALA A 292 -2.98 23.06 17.32
C ALA A 292 -2.83 23.98 16.10
N ALA A 293 -2.21 25.15 16.26
CA ALA A 293 -2.02 26.09 15.15
C ALA A 293 -1.29 25.40 13.97
N GLY A 294 -2.00 25.21 12.86
CA GLY A 294 -1.49 24.54 11.67
C GLY A 294 -1.32 23.02 11.78
N ARG A 295 -1.89 22.37 12.81
CA ARG A 295 -1.81 20.91 13.02
C ARG A 295 -3.18 20.30 13.26
N HIS A 296 -3.44 19.17 12.60
CA HIS A 296 -4.66 18.40 12.77
C HIS A 296 -4.71 17.75 14.15
N ALA A 297 -5.93 17.62 14.69
CA ALA A 297 -6.17 16.72 15.81
C ALA A 297 -6.04 15.27 15.34
N TYR A 298 -5.74 14.35 16.27
CA TYR A 298 -5.78 12.92 15.97
C TYR A 298 -6.07 12.10 17.22
N ALA A 299 -6.67 10.92 17.02
CA ALA A 299 -6.77 9.89 18.05
C ALA A 299 -5.69 8.84 17.82
N HIS A 300 -4.94 8.50 18.86
CA HIS A 300 -3.98 7.41 18.88
C HIS A 300 -4.50 6.29 19.78
N SER A 301 -4.84 5.14 19.19
CA SER A 301 -5.21 3.93 19.90
C SER A 301 -4.04 2.95 19.92
N THR A 302 -3.86 2.24 21.04
CA THR A 302 -2.89 1.15 21.19
C THR A 302 -3.60 -0.08 21.74
N VAL A 303 -3.54 -1.18 20.99
CA VAL A 303 -4.00 -2.51 21.41
C VAL A 303 -2.78 -3.27 21.95
N THR A 304 -2.82 -3.65 23.23
CA THR A 304 -1.71 -4.27 23.97
C THR A 304 -2.14 -5.61 24.53
N ALA A 305 -1.29 -6.63 24.40
CA ALA A 305 -1.49 -7.93 25.05
C ALA A 305 -1.13 -7.89 26.55
N ALA A 306 -1.57 -8.91 27.29
CA ALA A 306 -1.32 -9.01 28.74
C ALA A 306 0.18 -9.05 29.10
N ASP A 307 1.05 -9.47 28.17
CA ASP A 307 2.51 -9.45 28.31
C ASP A 307 3.14 -8.06 28.09
N GLY A 308 2.33 -7.05 27.77
CA GLY A 308 2.76 -5.67 27.50
C GLY A 308 3.20 -5.41 26.05
N SER A 309 3.19 -6.42 25.18
CA SER A 309 3.52 -6.24 23.77
C SER A 309 2.39 -5.50 23.03
N SER A 310 2.75 -4.51 22.20
CA SER A 310 1.80 -3.85 21.32
C SER A 310 1.52 -4.73 20.10
N ILE A 311 0.23 -4.95 19.81
CA ILE A 311 -0.22 -5.72 18.65
C ILE A 311 -0.54 -4.77 17.48
N VAL A 312 -1.34 -3.74 17.77
CA VAL A 312 -1.74 -2.71 16.80
C VAL A 312 -1.64 -1.34 17.45
N GLU A 313 -1.00 -0.39 16.76
CA GLU A 313 -1.14 1.04 17.03
C GLU A 313 -1.88 1.68 15.87
N SER A 314 -2.88 2.53 16.14
CA SER A 314 -3.66 3.19 15.11
C SER A 314 -3.79 4.69 15.36
N TYR A 315 -3.68 5.47 14.28
CA TYR A 315 -3.85 6.91 14.25
C TYR A 315 -5.00 7.26 13.32
N VAL A 316 -6.02 7.92 13.83
CA VAL A 316 -7.09 8.53 13.02
C VAL A 316 -6.90 10.04 13.07
N VAL A 317 -6.55 10.64 11.94
CA VAL A 317 -6.22 12.07 11.82
C VAL A 317 -7.44 12.82 11.33
N GLN A 318 -7.93 13.76 12.14
CA GLN A 318 -9.08 14.59 11.81
C GLN A 318 -8.76 15.51 10.64
N ASP A 319 -9.77 15.81 9.82
CA ASP A 319 -9.69 16.69 8.64
C ASP A 319 -8.70 16.26 7.54
N MET A 320 -7.99 15.14 7.71
CA MET A 320 -7.07 14.60 6.74
C MET A 320 -7.79 13.70 5.73
N GLY A 321 -7.50 13.89 4.45
CA GLY A 321 -7.96 13.03 3.34
C GLY A 321 -6.99 11.89 3.01
N HIS A 322 -6.97 11.47 1.74
CA HIS A 322 -6.10 10.40 1.24
C HIS A 322 -4.64 10.89 1.04
N ALA A 323 -3.88 10.98 2.12
CA ALA A 323 -2.53 11.53 2.11
C ALA A 323 -1.60 10.86 3.13
N TRP A 324 -0.29 11.02 2.91
CA TRP A 324 0.74 10.75 3.91
C TRP A 324 0.88 11.99 4.83
N PRO A 325 0.62 11.88 6.13
CA PRO A 325 0.78 13.02 7.02
C PRO A 325 2.24 13.23 7.42
N GLY A 326 2.70 14.49 7.40
CA GLY A 326 4.00 14.87 7.91
C GLY A 326 4.45 16.26 7.44
N PRO A 327 5.25 16.98 8.25
CA PRO A 327 5.58 18.37 8.01
C PRO A 327 6.51 18.59 6.81
N ASP A 328 7.36 17.60 6.49
CA ASP A 328 8.50 17.76 5.56
C ASP A 328 8.27 17.14 4.18
N GLY A 329 7.18 16.38 3.99
CA GLY A 329 6.90 15.66 2.75
C GLY A 329 6.76 16.57 1.54
N ASP A 330 7.07 16.05 0.35
CA ASP A 330 6.80 16.72 -0.92
C ASP A 330 5.89 15.85 -1.81
N GLY A 331 5.17 16.50 -2.73
CA GLY A 331 4.38 15.83 -3.75
C GLY A 331 2.87 16.01 -3.59
N ARG A 332 2.09 15.21 -4.31
CA ARG A 332 0.64 15.41 -4.42
C ARG A 332 -0.15 14.81 -3.26
N TYR A 333 0.41 13.83 -2.57
CA TYR A 333 -0.27 13.01 -1.58
C TYR A 333 0.32 13.21 -0.18
N THR A 334 0.56 14.47 0.19
CA THR A 334 1.11 14.88 1.49
C THR A 334 0.11 15.79 2.22
N ASP A 335 -0.02 15.59 3.52
CA ASP A 335 -0.72 16.51 4.42
C ASP A 335 0.26 17.03 5.47
N HIS A 336 0.55 18.34 5.45
CA HIS A 336 1.56 18.94 6.33
C HIS A 336 1.04 19.24 7.75
N ALA A 337 -0.27 19.17 7.98
CA ALA A 337 -0.89 19.45 9.26
C ALA A 337 -1.03 18.17 10.11
N GLY A 338 -1.08 16.99 9.50
CA GLY A 338 -1.12 15.71 10.20
C GLY A 338 0.10 15.40 11.07
N PRO A 339 0.07 14.34 11.90
CA PRO A 339 1.24 13.87 12.65
C PRO A 339 2.36 13.44 11.70
N ASP A 340 3.61 13.43 12.17
CA ASP A 340 4.74 12.99 11.34
C ASP A 340 4.75 11.46 11.20
N ALA A 341 4.08 10.93 10.16
CA ALA A 341 4.02 9.48 9.92
C ALA A 341 5.40 8.87 9.66
N THR A 342 6.33 9.62 9.08
CA THR A 342 7.70 9.15 8.84
C THR A 342 8.41 8.89 10.18
N ALA A 343 8.29 9.83 11.13
CA ALA A 343 8.80 9.64 12.49
C ALA A 343 8.07 8.52 13.23
N LEU A 344 6.73 8.46 13.14
CA LEU A 344 5.95 7.41 13.80
C LEU A 344 6.33 6.00 13.31
N VAL A 345 6.53 5.81 12.01
CA VAL A 345 7.00 4.54 11.43
C VAL A 345 8.33 4.13 12.05
N TRP A 346 9.28 5.07 12.17
CA TRP A 346 10.60 4.77 12.71
C TRP A 346 10.58 4.48 14.20
N GLU A 347 9.86 5.27 15.00
CA GLU A 347 9.71 5.02 16.44
C GLU A 347 8.98 3.70 16.71
N PHE A 348 8.03 3.32 15.84
CA PHE A 348 7.39 2.01 15.90
C PHE A 348 8.36 0.89 15.54
N ALA A 349 9.13 1.02 14.46
CA ALA A 349 10.13 0.04 14.03
C ALA A 349 11.19 -0.22 15.10
N LYS A 350 11.76 0.83 15.71
CA LYS A 350 12.79 0.73 16.76
C LYS A 350 12.34 -0.11 17.96
N ARG A 351 11.06 -0.02 18.33
CA ARG A 351 10.49 -0.74 19.48
C ARG A 351 10.17 -2.21 19.20
N HIS A 352 10.19 -2.63 17.94
CA HIS A 352 9.70 -3.93 17.51
C HIS A 352 10.69 -4.66 16.58
N PRO A 353 11.92 -4.95 17.04
CA PRO A 353 12.73 -5.97 16.38
C PRO A 353 12.01 -7.32 16.39
N MET A 354 12.31 -8.20 15.43
CA MET A 354 11.88 -9.60 15.53
C MET A 354 12.43 -10.23 16.82
N PRO A 355 11.65 -11.11 17.48
CA PRO A 355 12.16 -11.93 18.58
C PRO A 355 13.37 -12.75 18.13
N GLN A 356 14.39 -12.85 18.98
CA GLN A 356 15.59 -13.68 18.72
C GLN A 356 15.37 -15.15 19.06
#